data_AF-A0A4Q4Z0E2-F1
#
_entry.id   AF-A0A4Q4Z0E2-F1
#
_cell.length_a   1.000
_cell.length_b   1.000
_cell.length_c   1.000
_cell.angle_alpha   90.00
_cell.angle_beta   90.00
_cell.angle_gamma   90.00
#
_symmetry.space_group_name_H-M   'P 1'
#
loop_
_entity.id
_entity.type
_entity.pdbx_description
1 polymer ?
#
loop_
_entity_poly.entity_id
_entity_poly.type
_entity_poly.pdbx_seq_one_letter_code
_entity_poly.pdbx_strand_id
1 'polypeptide(L)'
;VFHDDQHGTAIVVLAALTNALRCVDKRLEDVRVVVSGGGAAGSAIVTLLLAGGANDVIVSDREGLLSRDDTTLSPAHAALAAKTNPRQVRGTLQDALKDADVFIGVSAPGVLDPEWIPSMAKDPVVFALANPDPEVDPAEAAKYAAVVASGRSDYPNQINNVLAFPGVFRGLLDARAHEVTTEMLLRAAEAIAHVVTDEEINPSFIIPSVFDPDVPKAVADAISGGHHHGS
;
A
#
# COMPACT_ATOMS: atom_id res chain seq x y z
N VAL A 1 -8.31 17.14 8.82
CA VAL A 1 -8.21 17.42 7.37
C VAL A 1 -7.81 16.13 6.67
N PHE A 2 -8.45 15.77 5.56
CA PHE A 2 -8.10 14.61 4.74
C PHE A 2 -7.28 15.07 3.53
N HIS A 3 -6.15 14.41 3.25
CA HIS A 3 -5.35 14.68 2.07
C HIS A 3 -5.42 13.46 1.15
N ASP A 4 -5.95 13.62 -0.05
CA ASP A 4 -6.23 12.49 -0.94
C ASP A 4 -4.96 11.76 -1.38
N ASP A 5 -3.96 12.49 -1.86
CA ASP A 5 -2.67 11.89 -2.29
C ASP A 5 -1.86 11.23 -1.17
N GLN A 6 -2.27 11.38 0.10
CA GLN A 6 -1.60 10.76 1.25
C GLN A 6 -2.48 9.67 1.84
N HIS A 7 -3.62 10.06 2.42
CA HIS A 7 -4.53 9.15 3.10
C HIS A 7 -5.31 8.27 2.11
N GLY A 8 -5.77 8.84 0.98
CA GLY A 8 -6.45 8.07 -0.06
C GLY A 8 -5.54 6.99 -0.63
N THR A 9 -4.29 7.35 -0.96
CA THR A 9 -3.30 6.38 -1.43
C THR A 9 -3.00 5.31 -0.37
N ALA A 10 -2.78 5.70 0.89
CA ALA A 10 -2.52 4.74 1.96
C ALA A 10 -3.67 3.74 2.14
N ILE A 11 -4.92 4.20 2.12
CA ILE A 11 -6.12 3.36 2.22
C ILE A 11 -6.14 2.31 1.11
N VAL A 12 -6.02 2.73 -0.15
CA VAL A 12 -6.18 1.83 -1.29
C VAL A 12 -4.98 0.88 -1.40
N VAL A 13 -3.77 1.33 -1.05
CA VAL A 13 -2.58 0.47 -0.99
C VAL A 13 -2.74 -0.62 0.07
N LEU A 14 -3.21 -0.27 1.28
CA LEU A 14 -3.44 -1.28 2.31
C LEU A 14 -4.57 -2.25 1.91
N ALA A 15 -5.65 -1.75 1.29
CA ALA A 15 -6.74 -2.59 0.79
C ALA A 15 -6.25 -3.62 -0.24
N ALA A 16 -5.51 -3.15 -1.25
CA ALA A 16 -4.93 -4.00 -2.28
C ALA A 16 -3.92 -4.98 -1.68
N LEU A 17 -3.08 -4.54 -0.74
CA LEU A 17 -2.08 -5.39 -0.11
C LEU A 17 -2.73 -6.52 0.69
N THR A 18 -3.78 -6.23 1.47
CA THR A 18 -4.54 -7.25 2.21
C THR A 18 -5.01 -8.38 1.27
N ASN A 19 -5.54 -8.03 0.11
CA ASN A 19 -6.00 -9.01 -0.87
C ASN A 19 -4.85 -9.69 -1.63
N ALA A 20 -3.77 -8.97 -1.96
CA ALA A 20 -2.58 -9.58 -2.54
C ALA A 20 -1.99 -10.65 -1.61
N LEU A 21 -1.91 -10.36 -0.30
CA LEU A 21 -1.40 -11.31 0.69
C LEU A 21 -2.33 -12.53 0.87
N ARG A 22 -3.65 -12.34 0.86
CA ARG A 22 -4.62 -13.45 0.78
C ARG A 22 -4.38 -14.33 -0.44
N CYS A 23 -4.12 -13.72 -1.61
CA CYS A 23 -3.87 -14.44 -2.86
C CYS A 23 -2.60 -15.30 -2.82
N VAL A 24 -1.60 -14.91 -2.03
CA VAL A 24 -0.32 -15.65 -1.89
C VAL A 24 -0.17 -16.37 -0.55
N ASP A 25 -1.26 -16.51 0.21
CA ASP A 25 -1.31 -17.19 1.52
C ASP A 25 -0.27 -16.64 2.53
N LYS A 26 -0.22 -15.32 2.67
CA LYS A 26 0.66 -14.59 3.60
C LYS A 26 -0.14 -13.68 4.53
N ARG A 27 0.48 -13.32 5.65
CA ARG A 27 -0.07 -12.40 6.67
C ARG A 27 0.76 -11.13 6.76
N LEU A 28 0.11 -9.99 6.97
CA LEU A 28 0.75 -8.67 6.96
C LEU A 28 1.85 -8.54 8.03
N GLU A 29 1.63 -9.16 9.19
CA GLU A 29 2.54 -9.19 10.33
C GLU A 29 3.79 -10.05 10.10
N ASP A 30 3.74 -10.97 9.13
CA ASP A 30 4.81 -11.94 8.86
C ASP A 30 5.66 -11.55 7.64
N VAL A 31 5.22 -10.58 6.83
CA VAL A 31 5.90 -10.18 5.59
C VAL A 31 6.91 -9.05 5.77
N ARG A 32 7.93 -9.06 4.92
CA ARG A 32 8.85 -7.93 4.74
C ARG A 32 8.40 -7.04 3.58
N VAL A 33 8.12 -5.78 3.90
CA VAL A 33 7.68 -4.77 2.92
C VAL A 33 8.81 -3.78 2.64
N VAL A 34 9.08 -3.52 1.37
CA VAL A 34 9.98 -2.46 0.91
C VAL A 34 9.15 -1.37 0.24
N VAL A 35 9.23 -0.15 0.77
CA VAL A 35 8.58 1.03 0.19
C VAL A 35 9.65 1.91 -0.46
N SER A 36 9.54 2.16 -1.77
CA SER A 36 10.38 3.12 -2.49
C SER A 36 9.68 4.48 -2.56
N GLY A 37 10.21 5.44 -1.80
CA GLY A 37 9.71 6.81 -1.67
C GLY A 37 9.44 7.19 -0.20
N GLY A 38 10.26 8.06 0.37
CA GLY A 38 10.08 8.61 1.74
C GLY A 38 9.22 9.87 1.81
N GLY A 39 8.62 10.29 0.69
CA GLY A 39 7.77 11.47 0.58
C GLY A 39 6.41 11.32 1.29
N ALA A 40 5.50 12.27 1.05
CA ALA A 40 4.22 12.35 1.78
C ALA A 40 3.34 11.09 1.60
N ALA A 41 3.17 10.59 0.38
CA ALA A 41 2.41 9.36 0.11
C ALA A 41 3.05 8.12 0.76
N GLY A 42 4.36 7.93 0.56
CA GLY A 42 5.11 6.83 1.16
C GLY A 42 5.08 6.84 2.68
N SER A 43 5.21 8.02 3.30
CA SER A 43 5.08 8.21 4.74
C SER A 43 3.69 7.78 5.26
N ALA A 44 2.62 8.15 4.53
CA ALA A 44 1.25 7.81 4.89
C ALA A 44 0.98 6.30 4.72
N ILE A 45 1.46 5.70 3.62
CA ILE A 45 1.39 4.24 3.39
C ILE A 45 2.08 3.51 4.55
N VAL A 46 3.36 3.84 4.83
CA VAL A 46 4.14 3.21 5.90
C VAL A 46 3.42 3.34 7.25
N THR A 47 2.91 4.53 7.56
CA THR A 47 2.18 4.76 8.82
C THR A 47 0.95 3.88 8.93
N LEU A 48 0.17 3.74 7.85
CA LEU A 48 -1.04 2.94 7.86
C LEU A 48 -0.73 1.43 7.84
N LEU A 49 0.31 0.99 7.14
CA LEU A 49 0.78 -0.40 7.17
C LEU A 49 1.19 -0.82 8.59
N LEU A 50 1.99 0.00 9.27
CA LEU A 50 2.39 -0.25 10.66
C LEU A 50 1.18 -0.29 11.59
N ALA A 51 0.20 0.60 11.39
CA ALA A 51 -1.05 0.59 12.15
C ALA A 51 -1.93 -0.64 11.84
N GLY A 52 -1.86 -1.17 10.62
CA GLY A 52 -2.54 -2.38 10.19
C GLY A 52 -1.87 -3.67 10.66
N GLY A 53 -0.69 -3.61 11.28
CA GLY A 53 0.00 -4.75 11.86
C GLY A 53 1.28 -5.18 11.15
N ALA A 54 1.74 -4.46 10.12
CA ALA A 54 3.04 -4.74 9.50
C ALA A 54 4.17 -4.53 10.50
N ASN A 55 5.00 -5.56 10.71
CA ASN A 55 6.12 -5.50 11.66
C ASN A 55 7.44 -5.10 11.01
N ASP A 56 7.56 -5.31 9.70
CA ASP A 56 8.82 -5.14 8.99
C ASP A 56 8.65 -4.38 7.67
N VAL A 57 8.84 -3.07 7.78
CA VAL A 57 8.80 -2.15 6.64
C VAL A 57 10.16 -1.49 6.51
N ILE A 58 10.76 -1.51 5.33
CA ILE A 58 11.97 -0.75 4.98
C ILE A 58 11.58 0.35 4.00
N VAL A 59 12.04 1.57 4.24
CA VAL A 59 11.84 2.70 3.33
C VAL A 59 13.14 3.00 2.61
N SER A 60 13.09 3.06 1.28
CA SER A 60 14.17 3.56 0.43
C SER A 60 13.81 4.94 -0.10
N ASP A 61 14.76 5.86 -0.11
CA ASP A 61 14.64 7.16 -0.79
C ASP A 61 15.89 7.43 -1.64
N ARG A 62 16.02 8.62 -2.22
CA ARG A 62 17.12 9.04 -3.11
C ARG A 62 18.50 8.82 -2.51
N GLU A 63 18.65 9.04 -1.21
CA GLU A 63 19.92 8.88 -0.49
C GLU A 63 20.18 7.42 -0.04
N GLY A 64 19.25 6.50 -0.33
CA GLY A 64 19.33 5.08 0.04
C GLY A 64 18.31 4.67 1.09
N LEU A 65 18.60 3.57 1.79
CA LEU A 65 17.70 3.02 2.81
C LEU A 65 17.69 3.90 4.06
N LEU A 66 16.49 4.28 4.51
CA LEU A 66 16.34 5.04 5.75
C LEU A 66 16.78 4.19 6.95
N SER A 67 17.54 4.81 7.85
CA SER A 67 17.88 4.17 9.11
C SER A 67 17.99 5.10 10.30
N ARG A 68 17.62 4.55 11.47
CA ARG A 68 17.46 5.28 12.73
C ARG A 68 18.75 5.89 13.28
N ASP A 69 19.91 5.40 12.85
CA ASP A 69 21.25 5.87 13.23
C ASP A 69 21.85 6.86 12.23
N ASP A 70 21.17 7.13 11.11
CA ASP A 70 21.60 8.14 10.15
C ASP A 70 21.21 9.53 10.65
N THR A 71 22.22 10.27 11.11
CA THR A 71 22.06 11.63 11.65
C THR A 71 21.91 12.70 10.57
N THR A 72 22.02 12.34 9.28
CA THR A 72 21.88 13.27 8.15
C THR A 72 20.45 13.37 7.65
N LEU A 73 19.56 12.50 8.12
CA LEU A 73 18.16 12.46 7.72
C LEU A 73 17.43 13.76 8.07
N SER A 74 16.51 14.15 7.19
CA SER A 74 15.52 15.19 7.51
C SER A 74 14.68 14.76 8.72
N PRO A 75 14.07 15.70 9.48
CA PRO A 75 13.23 15.33 10.62
C PRO A 75 12.09 14.36 10.27
N ALA A 76 11.51 14.48 9.07
CA ALA A 76 10.47 13.57 8.59
C ALA A 76 11.02 12.15 8.33
N HIS A 77 12.17 12.04 7.64
CA HIS A 77 12.80 10.75 7.39
C HIS A 77 13.31 10.09 8.67
N ALA A 78 13.86 10.87 9.60
CA ALA A 78 14.29 10.37 10.91
C ALA A 78 13.11 9.78 11.70
N ALA A 79 11.94 10.42 11.65
CA ALA A 79 10.73 9.91 12.30
C ALA A 79 10.22 8.61 11.68
N LEU A 80 10.29 8.46 10.36
CA LEU A 80 10.00 7.18 9.68
C LEU A 80 11.02 6.12 10.05
N ALA A 81 12.32 6.45 9.96
CA ALA A 81 13.41 5.54 10.22
C ALA A 81 13.41 4.99 11.66
N ALA A 82 12.92 5.77 12.62
CA ALA A 82 12.75 5.34 14.01
C ALA A 82 11.70 4.23 14.20
N LYS A 83 10.74 4.10 13.27
CA LYS A 83 9.62 3.14 13.32
C LYS A 83 9.74 2.01 12.28
N THR A 84 10.76 2.07 11.43
CA THR A 84 10.94 1.16 10.29
C THR A 84 12.33 0.54 10.33
N ASN A 85 12.59 -0.36 9.38
CA ASN A 85 13.86 -1.04 9.22
C ASN A 85 14.33 -1.66 10.54
N PRO A 86 13.53 -2.56 11.16
CA PRO A 86 13.83 -3.15 12.46
C PRO A 86 15.17 -3.89 12.47
N ARG A 87 15.55 -4.46 11.32
CA ARG A 87 16.80 -5.18 11.06
C ARG A 87 18.01 -4.29 10.77
N GLN A 88 17.83 -2.97 10.68
CA GLN A 88 18.90 -2.01 10.32
C GLN A 88 19.65 -2.38 9.03
N VAL A 89 18.91 -2.82 7.99
CA VAL A 89 19.46 -3.08 6.66
C VAL A 89 20.08 -1.79 6.12
N ARG A 90 21.22 -1.93 5.43
CA ARG A 90 22.01 -0.85 4.81
C ARG A 90 22.19 -1.15 3.33
N GLY A 91 22.53 -0.11 2.56
CA GLY A 91 22.87 -0.23 1.16
C GLY A 91 21.79 0.32 0.25
N THR A 92 21.55 -0.39 -0.84
CA THR A 92 20.71 0.05 -1.96
C THR A 92 19.28 -0.49 -1.86
N LEU A 93 18.40 -0.01 -2.73
CA LEU A 93 17.08 -0.61 -2.92
C LEU A 93 17.17 -2.11 -3.24
N GLN A 94 18.11 -2.51 -4.09
CA GLN A 94 18.34 -3.92 -4.44
C GLN A 94 18.70 -4.77 -3.21
N ASP A 95 19.47 -4.23 -2.27
CA ASP A 95 19.79 -4.93 -1.02
C ASP A 95 18.57 -5.08 -0.11
N ALA A 96 17.67 -4.10 -0.12
CA ALA A 96 16.41 -4.19 0.62
C ALA A 96 15.44 -5.21 0.03
N LEU A 97 15.50 -5.51 -1.28
CA LEU A 97 14.61 -6.46 -1.96
C LEU A 97 14.93 -7.93 -1.69
N LYS A 98 16.17 -8.25 -1.33
CA LYS A 98 16.57 -9.63 -1.00
C LYS A 98 15.69 -10.19 0.11
N ASP A 99 15.01 -11.30 -0.17
CA ASP A 99 14.03 -11.95 0.73
C ASP A 99 12.86 -11.04 1.17
N ALA A 100 12.57 -9.94 0.47
CA ALA A 100 11.37 -9.15 0.70
C ALA A 100 10.16 -9.82 0.06
N ASP A 101 8.99 -9.76 0.70
CA ASP A 101 7.75 -10.31 0.15
C ASP A 101 7.04 -9.31 -0.75
N VAL A 102 7.15 -8.02 -0.41
CA VAL A 102 6.35 -6.96 -1.00
C VAL A 102 7.25 -5.79 -1.38
N PHE A 103 7.09 -5.29 -2.60
CA PHE A 103 7.59 -3.99 -3.03
C PHE A 103 6.43 -3.03 -3.28
N ILE A 104 6.53 -1.80 -2.77
CA ILE A 104 5.58 -0.72 -3.02
C ILE A 104 6.35 0.52 -3.49
N GLY A 105 6.20 0.86 -4.75
CA GLY A 105 6.76 2.05 -5.36
C GLY A 105 5.78 3.21 -5.33
N VAL A 106 6.22 4.34 -4.79
CA VAL A 106 5.52 5.65 -4.86
C VAL A 106 6.54 6.78 -5.08
N SER A 107 7.51 6.54 -5.96
CA SER A 107 8.71 7.38 -6.10
C SER A 107 8.91 7.91 -7.51
N ALA A 108 9.72 7.21 -8.32
CA ALA A 108 10.19 7.68 -9.62
C ALA A 108 10.17 6.51 -10.63
N PRO A 109 10.09 6.83 -11.94
CA PRO A 109 10.06 5.80 -12.97
C PRO A 109 11.35 4.99 -13.03
N GLY A 110 11.23 3.69 -13.32
CA GLY A 110 12.36 2.80 -13.63
C GLY A 110 13.36 2.59 -12.48
N VAL A 111 12.92 2.68 -11.22
CA VAL A 111 13.79 2.44 -10.05
C VAL A 111 13.91 0.97 -9.67
N LEU A 112 13.01 0.12 -10.17
CA LEU A 112 13.01 -1.32 -9.93
C LEU A 112 13.31 -2.05 -11.25
N ASP A 113 14.49 -2.67 -11.34
CA ASP A 113 14.79 -3.57 -12.44
C ASP A 113 14.00 -4.89 -12.28
N PRO A 114 13.29 -5.37 -13.32
CA PRO A 114 12.53 -6.62 -13.25
C PRO A 114 13.38 -7.83 -12.81
N GLU A 115 14.66 -7.83 -13.19
CA GLU A 115 15.63 -8.89 -12.90
C GLU A 115 15.98 -9.00 -11.41
N TRP A 116 15.59 -8.03 -10.58
CA TRP A 116 15.79 -8.08 -9.13
C TRP A 116 14.66 -8.82 -8.41
N ILE A 117 13.46 -8.89 -9.01
CA ILE A 117 12.28 -9.54 -8.42
C ILE A 117 12.54 -11.01 -8.07
N PRO A 118 13.27 -11.82 -8.87
CA PRO A 118 13.63 -13.19 -8.48
C PRO A 118 14.45 -13.34 -7.20
N SER A 119 15.06 -12.25 -6.68
CA SER A 119 15.78 -12.26 -5.40
C SER A 119 14.88 -12.00 -4.18
N MET A 120 13.61 -11.66 -4.42
CA MET A 120 12.58 -11.52 -3.40
C MET A 120 12.16 -12.88 -2.84
N ALA A 121 11.39 -12.87 -1.77
CA ALA A 121 10.80 -14.07 -1.19
C ALA A 121 9.85 -14.76 -2.20
N LYS A 122 9.55 -16.05 -1.96
CA LYS A 122 8.62 -16.83 -2.78
C LYS A 122 7.28 -16.09 -2.93
N ASP A 123 6.69 -16.14 -4.12
CA ASP A 123 5.43 -15.48 -4.46
C ASP A 123 5.49 -13.94 -4.19
N PRO A 124 6.34 -13.19 -4.91
CA PRO A 124 6.52 -11.75 -4.69
C PRO A 124 5.27 -10.92 -5.05
N VAL A 125 5.00 -9.89 -4.26
CA VAL A 125 3.97 -8.87 -4.56
C VAL A 125 4.65 -7.56 -4.96
N VAL A 126 4.30 -7.00 -6.12
CA VAL A 126 4.92 -5.78 -6.66
C VAL A 126 3.86 -4.74 -7.00
N PHE A 127 3.87 -3.62 -6.28
CA PHE A 127 3.02 -2.46 -6.56
C PHE A 127 3.88 -1.34 -7.14
N ALA A 128 3.66 -0.97 -8.40
CA ALA A 128 4.40 0.08 -9.11
C ALA A 128 3.46 1.26 -9.42
N LEU A 129 3.38 2.23 -8.50
CA LEU A 129 2.30 3.21 -8.43
C LEU A 129 2.68 4.61 -8.94
N ALA A 130 3.94 4.83 -9.32
CA ALA A 130 4.31 6.07 -10.00
C ALA A 130 3.54 6.25 -11.31
N ASN A 131 3.16 7.49 -11.59
CA ASN A 131 2.46 7.89 -12.81
C ASN A 131 3.19 9.06 -13.50
N PRO A 132 3.15 9.16 -14.84
CA PRO A 132 2.56 8.18 -15.78
C PRO A 132 3.43 6.93 -15.97
N ASP A 133 4.73 7.06 -15.70
CA ASP A 133 5.72 6.00 -15.86
C ASP A 133 5.99 5.33 -14.50
N PRO A 134 5.74 4.02 -14.36
CA PRO A 134 5.87 3.30 -13.09
C PRO A 134 7.32 2.97 -12.72
N GLU A 135 7.54 2.54 -11.48
CA GLU A 135 8.84 2.10 -10.96
C GLU A 135 9.44 0.93 -11.75
N VAL A 136 8.58 0.09 -12.33
CA VAL A 136 8.90 -1.02 -13.23
C VAL A 136 7.73 -1.18 -14.20
N ASP A 137 8.00 -1.59 -15.44
CA ASP A 137 6.92 -1.97 -16.36
C ASP A 137 6.11 -3.13 -15.77
N PRO A 138 4.79 -3.00 -15.56
CA PRO A 138 3.99 -4.05 -14.92
C PRO A 138 4.00 -5.38 -15.68
N ALA A 139 4.11 -5.35 -17.02
CA ALA A 139 4.22 -6.57 -17.83
C ALA A 139 5.57 -7.27 -17.65
N GLU A 140 6.65 -6.50 -17.45
CA GLU A 140 7.97 -7.07 -17.14
C GLU A 140 8.03 -7.61 -15.72
N ALA A 141 7.44 -6.92 -14.74
CA ALA A 141 7.33 -7.39 -13.37
C ALA A 141 6.50 -8.69 -13.26
N ALA A 142 5.40 -8.79 -14.02
CA ALA A 142 4.49 -9.95 -14.02
C ALA A 142 5.15 -11.25 -14.51
N LYS A 143 6.33 -11.19 -15.14
CA LYS A 143 7.11 -12.38 -15.47
C LYS A 143 7.70 -13.07 -14.24
N TYR A 144 7.83 -12.35 -13.13
CA TYR A 144 8.54 -12.79 -11.92
C TYR A 144 7.70 -12.71 -10.65
N ALA A 145 6.83 -11.70 -10.54
CA ALA A 145 5.97 -11.49 -9.38
C ALA A 145 4.70 -12.35 -9.46
N ALA A 146 4.23 -12.83 -8.31
CA ALA A 146 2.96 -13.54 -8.21
C ALA A 146 1.77 -12.58 -8.36
N VAL A 147 1.89 -11.35 -7.86
CA VAL A 147 0.86 -10.32 -7.96
C VAL A 147 1.51 -8.99 -8.36
N VAL A 148 0.93 -8.32 -9.36
CA VAL A 148 1.36 -6.99 -9.79
C VAL A 148 0.19 -6.03 -9.76
N ALA A 149 0.41 -4.82 -9.25
CA ALA A 149 -0.55 -3.73 -9.30
C ALA A 149 0.13 -2.44 -9.75
N SER A 150 -0.64 -1.53 -10.35
CA SER A 150 -0.12 -0.24 -10.81
C SER A 150 -1.12 0.89 -10.62
N GLY A 151 -0.67 2.13 -10.78
CA GLY A 151 -1.58 3.30 -10.86
C GLY A 151 -2.31 3.42 -12.21
N ARG A 152 -1.88 2.67 -13.23
CA ARG A 152 -2.36 2.78 -14.60
C ARG A 152 -3.63 1.98 -14.84
N SER A 153 -4.52 2.51 -15.67
CA SER A 153 -5.83 1.89 -15.98
C SER A 153 -5.78 0.81 -17.06
N ASP A 154 -4.67 0.70 -17.79
CA ASP A 154 -4.49 -0.28 -18.87
C ASP A 154 -3.93 -1.63 -18.40
N TYR A 155 -3.69 -1.79 -17.09
CA TYR A 155 -3.29 -3.04 -16.45
C TYR A 155 -4.33 -3.52 -15.43
N PRO A 156 -4.37 -4.84 -15.12
CA PRO A 156 -5.11 -5.34 -13.97
C PRO A 156 -4.65 -4.66 -12.67
N ASN A 157 -5.50 -4.73 -11.65
CA ASN A 157 -5.21 -4.21 -10.30
C ASN A 157 -4.80 -2.72 -10.30
N GLN A 158 -5.66 -1.86 -10.85
CA GLN A 158 -5.43 -0.42 -10.76
C GLN A 158 -5.64 0.07 -9.32
N ILE A 159 -4.57 0.53 -8.67
CA ILE A 159 -4.61 1.19 -7.37
C ILE A 159 -4.82 2.69 -7.61
N ASN A 160 -6.02 3.17 -7.27
CA ASN A 160 -6.41 4.56 -7.50
C ASN A 160 -7.20 5.10 -6.31
N ASN A 161 -6.82 6.30 -5.84
CA ASN A 161 -7.42 6.96 -4.68
C ASN A 161 -8.94 7.21 -4.83
N VAL A 162 -9.47 7.19 -6.06
CA VAL A 162 -10.90 7.31 -6.33
C VAL A 162 -11.74 6.22 -5.63
N LEU A 163 -11.14 5.07 -5.30
CA LEU A 163 -11.78 4.01 -4.52
C LEU A 163 -11.99 4.42 -3.04
N ALA A 164 -11.18 5.35 -2.52
CA ALA A 164 -11.28 5.83 -1.15
C ALA A 164 -12.06 7.15 -1.06
N PHE A 165 -11.66 8.17 -1.84
CA PHE A 165 -12.10 9.56 -1.65
C PHE A 165 -13.62 9.75 -1.50
N PRO A 166 -14.48 9.27 -2.43
CA PRO A 166 -15.92 9.54 -2.37
C PRO A 166 -16.58 8.97 -1.12
N GLY A 167 -16.26 7.71 -0.80
CA GLY A 167 -16.81 7.02 0.36
C GLY A 167 -16.28 7.58 1.67
N VAL A 168 -14.98 7.93 1.72
CA VAL A 168 -14.38 8.54 2.92
C VAL A 168 -15.10 9.84 3.27
N PHE A 169 -15.24 10.75 2.31
CA PHE A 169 -15.90 12.02 2.54
C PHE A 169 -17.36 11.85 2.93
N ARG A 170 -18.08 10.92 2.29
CA ARG A 170 -19.47 10.62 2.66
C ARG A 170 -19.58 10.14 4.11
N GLY A 171 -18.75 9.17 4.50
CA GLY A 171 -18.76 8.63 5.86
C GLY A 171 -18.39 9.67 6.92
N LEU A 172 -17.42 10.55 6.64
CA LEU A 172 -17.05 11.65 7.55
C LEU A 172 -18.21 12.64 7.74
N LEU A 173 -18.94 12.98 6.67
CA LEU A 173 -20.13 13.84 6.76
C LEU A 173 -21.25 13.18 7.56
N ASP A 174 -21.47 11.88 7.36
CA ASP A 174 -22.50 11.11 8.07
C ASP A 174 -22.21 10.98 9.57
N ALA A 175 -20.94 10.74 9.93
CA ALA A 175 -20.50 10.73 11.32
C ALA A 175 -20.43 12.13 11.96
N ARG A 176 -20.55 13.20 11.17
CA ARG A 176 -20.21 14.57 11.59
C ARG A 176 -18.81 14.64 12.23
N ALA A 177 -17.86 13.91 11.65
CA ALA A 177 -16.52 13.78 12.19
C ALA A 177 -15.77 15.12 12.13
N HIS A 178 -15.07 15.45 13.21
CA HIS A 178 -14.23 16.65 13.31
C HIS A 178 -12.76 16.39 12.95
N GLU A 179 -12.36 15.12 12.93
CA GLU A 179 -11.01 14.67 12.61
C GLU A 179 -11.05 13.37 11.80
N VAL A 180 -9.91 13.05 11.18
CA VAL A 180 -9.70 11.78 10.49
C VAL A 180 -8.72 10.98 11.35
N THR A 181 -9.15 9.84 11.87
CA THR A 181 -8.33 9.00 12.74
C THR A 181 -7.72 7.83 11.95
N THR A 182 -6.61 7.26 12.44
CA THR A 182 -6.02 6.05 11.86
C THR A 182 -7.01 4.90 11.82
N GLU A 183 -7.86 4.74 12.83
CA GLU A 183 -8.91 3.72 12.86
C GLU A 183 -9.91 3.88 11.71
N MET A 184 -10.33 5.11 11.37
CA MET A 184 -11.18 5.36 10.21
C MET A 184 -10.51 4.97 8.90
N LEU A 185 -9.20 5.23 8.76
CA LEU A 185 -8.43 4.85 7.58
C LEU A 185 -8.30 3.32 7.45
N LEU A 186 -8.06 2.62 8.56
CA LEU A 186 -8.00 1.16 8.59
C LEU A 186 -9.35 0.53 8.20
N ARG A 187 -10.45 1.02 8.76
CA ARG A 187 -11.81 0.57 8.43
C ARG A 187 -12.16 0.83 6.96
N ALA A 188 -11.73 1.97 6.40
CA ALA A 188 -11.90 2.25 4.98
C ALA A 188 -11.11 1.27 4.11
N ALA A 189 -9.85 0.98 4.45
CA ALA A 189 -9.04 0.01 3.70
C ALA A 189 -9.64 -1.39 3.76
N GLU A 190 -10.08 -1.82 4.95
CA GLU A 190 -10.75 -3.09 5.15
C GLU A 190 -12.06 -3.18 4.34
N ALA A 191 -12.88 -2.13 4.32
CA ALA A 191 -14.12 -2.10 3.55
C ALA A 191 -13.87 -2.25 2.04
N ILE A 192 -12.85 -1.58 1.49
CA ILE A 192 -12.48 -1.74 0.08
C ILE A 192 -12.00 -3.16 -0.21
N ALA A 193 -11.16 -3.73 0.67
CA ALA A 193 -10.63 -5.08 0.50
C ALA A 193 -11.75 -6.13 0.44
N HIS A 194 -12.77 -5.99 1.30
CA HIS A 194 -13.90 -6.93 1.41
C HIS A 194 -14.93 -6.83 0.27
N VAL A 195 -14.87 -5.81 -0.59
CA VAL A 195 -15.68 -5.80 -1.82
C VAL A 195 -15.24 -6.93 -2.76
N VAL A 196 -13.95 -7.30 -2.74
CA VAL A 196 -13.46 -8.47 -3.48
C VAL A 196 -13.66 -9.73 -2.64
N THR A 197 -14.56 -10.60 -3.10
CA THR A 197 -14.92 -11.82 -2.38
C THR A 197 -13.81 -12.89 -2.47
N ASP A 198 -13.86 -13.88 -1.55
CA ASP A 198 -12.96 -15.04 -1.59
C ASP A 198 -13.07 -15.87 -2.90
N GLU A 199 -14.21 -15.80 -3.59
CA GLU A 199 -14.44 -16.54 -4.84
C GLU A 199 -13.86 -15.82 -6.05
N GLU A 200 -13.72 -14.50 -5.99
CA GLU A 200 -13.24 -13.67 -7.10
C GLU A 200 -11.74 -13.39 -7.01
N ILE A 201 -11.20 -13.39 -5.78
CA ILE A 201 -9.82 -12.99 -5.53
C ILE A 201 -8.83 -13.86 -6.31
N ASN A 202 -7.98 -13.20 -7.10
CA ASN A 202 -6.93 -13.86 -7.87
C ASN A 202 -5.82 -12.85 -8.21
N PRO A 203 -4.67 -13.29 -8.76
CA PRO A 203 -3.54 -12.41 -9.05
C PRO A 203 -3.85 -11.18 -9.91
N SER A 204 -4.90 -11.23 -10.73
CA SER A 204 -5.36 -10.15 -11.61
C SER A 204 -6.57 -9.39 -11.08
N PHE A 205 -7.08 -9.74 -9.89
CA PHE A 205 -8.23 -9.10 -9.26
C PHE A 205 -8.08 -9.09 -7.73
N ILE A 206 -7.26 -8.18 -7.23
CA ILE A 206 -7.06 -7.95 -5.78
C ILE A 206 -7.75 -6.68 -5.27
N ILE A 207 -8.27 -5.85 -6.17
CA ILE A 207 -8.88 -4.56 -5.84
C ILE A 207 -10.07 -4.35 -6.78
N PRO A 208 -11.20 -3.82 -6.30
CA PRO A 208 -12.38 -3.64 -7.15
C PRO A 208 -12.11 -2.59 -8.24
N SER A 209 -12.96 -2.60 -9.27
CA SER A 209 -12.94 -1.58 -10.32
C SER A 209 -13.16 -0.19 -9.72
N VAL A 210 -12.51 0.83 -10.28
CA VAL A 210 -12.75 2.25 -9.92
C VAL A 210 -14.20 2.71 -10.14
N PHE A 211 -14.99 1.93 -10.88
CA PHE A 211 -16.41 2.18 -11.15
C PHE A 211 -17.34 1.24 -10.37
N ASP A 212 -16.82 0.46 -9.44
CA ASP A 212 -17.62 -0.44 -8.61
C ASP A 212 -18.61 0.38 -7.76
N PRO A 213 -19.93 0.20 -7.93
CA PRO A 213 -20.94 1.02 -7.27
C PRO A 213 -21.05 0.75 -5.75
N ASP A 214 -20.55 -0.39 -5.28
CA ASP A 214 -20.67 -0.79 -3.88
C ASP A 214 -19.55 -0.17 -3.02
N VAL A 215 -18.39 0.13 -3.62
CA VAL A 215 -17.22 0.69 -2.92
C VAL A 215 -17.54 1.99 -2.16
N PRO A 216 -18.12 3.06 -2.76
CA PRO A 216 -18.35 4.31 -2.03
C PRO A 216 -19.26 4.14 -0.82
N LYS A 217 -20.28 3.28 -0.93
CA LYS A 217 -21.21 3.01 0.17
C LYS A 217 -20.54 2.19 1.27
N ALA A 218 -19.85 1.11 0.92
CA ALA A 218 -19.12 0.28 1.87
C ALA A 218 -18.13 1.09 2.70
N VAL A 219 -17.35 1.96 2.05
CA VAL A 219 -16.39 2.86 2.74
C VAL A 219 -17.10 3.87 3.63
N ALA A 220 -18.22 4.46 3.18
CA ALA A 220 -18.97 5.44 3.97
C ALA A 220 -19.58 4.82 5.24
N ASP A 221 -20.20 3.64 5.11
CA ASP A 221 -20.75 2.88 6.23
C ASP A 221 -19.63 2.49 7.20
N ALA A 222 -18.49 2.03 6.67
CA ALA A 222 -17.31 1.67 7.44
C ALA A 222 -16.68 2.85 8.18
N ILE A 223 -16.73 4.09 7.68
CA ILE A 223 -16.24 5.24 8.46
C ILE A 223 -17.28 5.72 9.47
N SER A 224 -18.56 5.73 9.11
CA SER A 224 -19.59 6.38 9.91
C SER A 224 -19.89 5.67 11.24
N GLY A 225 -19.46 4.41 11.40
CA GLY A 225 -19.87 3.62 12.57
C GLY A 225 -21.28 3.05 12.46
N GLY A 226 -21.89 3.17 11.27
CA GLY A 226 -23.13 2.49 10.93
C GLY A 226 -22.96 1.01 11.23
N HIS A 227 -23.69 0.54 12.23
CA HIS A 227 -23.61 -0.83 12.71
C HIS A 227 -23.89 -1.81 11.56
N HIS A 228 -22.92 -2.65 11.21
CA HIS A 228 -23.25 -3.96 10.66
C HIS A 228 -23.86 -4.78 11.80
N HIS A 229 -25.19 -4.72 11.90
CA HIS A 229 -25.97 -5.80 12.50
C HIS A 229 -26.30 -6.81 11.39
N GLY A 230 -25.88 -8.06 11.58
CA GLY A 230 -26.25 -9.23 10.77
C GLY A 230 -25.07 -9.74 9.94
N SER A 231 -24.65 -11.00 10.05
CA SER A 231 -25.30 -12.19 10.62
C SER A 231 -24.24 -13.23 10.98
#